data_AF-K1RP54-F1
#
_entry.id   AF-K1RP54-F1
#
_cell.length_a   1.000
_cell.length_b   1.000
_cell.length_c   1.000
_cell.angle_alpha   90.00
_cell.angle_beta   90.00
_cell.angle_gamma   90.00
#
_symmetry.space_group_name_H-M   'P 1'
#
loop_
_entity.id
_entity.type
_entity.pdbx_description
1 polymer ?
#
loop_
_entity_poly.entity_id
_entity_poly.type
_entity_poly.pdbx_seq_one_letter_code
_entity_poly.pdbx_strand_id
1 'polypeptide(L)'
;MKVDRRFHCFGCQADGDVIDFTARLFGLNKKEAALKLAEDFSVSFDAKGHDPPRRRPVKRKISEELRYRQAEQKCFRVLCDYLHLLERWEKEYAP
;
A
#
# COMPACT_ATOMS: atom_id res chain seq x y z
N MET A 1 -1.56 -31.54 -4.55
CA MET A 1 -0.18 -31.76 -4.07
C MET A 1 0.69 -30.69 -4.72
N LYS A 2 1.27 -29.77 -3.94
CA LYS A 2 2.09 -28.67 -4.47
C LYS A 2 3.51 -29.20 -4.60
N VAL A 3 4.00 -29.39 -5.82
CA VAL A 3 5.39 -29.81 -6.05
C VAL A 3 6.27 -28.59 -5.79
N ASP A 4 7.16 -28.68 -4.81
CA ASP A 4 8.18 -27.66 -4.61
C ASP A 4 9.15 -27.68 -5.80
N ARG A 5 9.11 -26.62 -6.61
CA ARG A 5 9.97 -26.46 -7.79
C ARG A 5 11.31 -25.78 -7.42
N ARG A 6 11.91 -26.21 -6.33
CA ARG A 6 13.20 -25.67 -5.83
C ARG A 6 14.33 -26.61 -6.19
N PHE A 7 15.53 -26.07 -6.39
CA PHE A 7 16.73 -26.88 -6.54
C PHE A 7 17.41 -27.03 -5.18
N HIS A 8 17.92 -28.22 -4.91
CA HIS A 8 18.75 -28.50 -3.75
C HIS A 8 20.00 -29.26 -4.19
N CYS A 9 21.17 -28.85 -3.73
CA CYS A 9 22.44 -29.50 -3.99
C CYS A 9 22.84 -30.35 -2.77
N PHE A 10 22.82 -31.68 -2.90
CA PHE A 10 23.17 -32.58 -1.80
C PHE A 10 24.65 -32.53 -1.39
N GLY A 11 25.55 -32.04 -2.25
CA GLY A 11 26.98 -31.96 -1.96
C GLY A 11 27.37 -30.73 -1.14
N CYS A 12 26.86 -29.55 -1.50
CA CYS A 12 27.18 -28.29 -0.83
C CYS A 12 26.01 -27.66 -0.06
N GLN A 13 24.86 -28.35 0.00
CA GLN A 13 23.63 -27.90 0.67
C GLN A 13 23.07 -26.57 0.12
N ALA A 14 23.45 -26.19 -1.10
CA ALA A 14 22.89 -25.02 -1.78
C ALA A 14 21.43 -25.28 -2.12
N ASP A 15 20.56 -24.32 -1.80
CA ASP A 15 19.13 -24.38 -2.04
C ASP A 15 18.65 -23.08 -2.70
N GLY A 16 17.53 -23.13 -3.41
CA GLY A 16 16.92 -21.93 -3.98
C GLY A 16 15.91 -22.20 -5.10
N ASP A 17 15.50 -21.12 -5.76
CA ASP A 17 14.66 -21.18 -6.95
C ASP A 17 15.50 -21.20 -8.24
N VAL A 18 14.82 -21.17 -9.39
CA VAL A 18 15.47 -21.17 -10.71
C VAL A 18 16.37 -19.94 -10.93
N ILE A 19 16.01 -18.79 -10.35
CA ILE A 19 16.81 -17.56 -10.46
C ILE A 19 18.08 -17.69 -9.64
N ASP A 20 17.98 -18.22 -8.41
CA ASP A 20 19.12 -18.48 -7.55
C ASP A 20 20.08 -19.51 -8.17
N PHE A 21 19.55 -20.53 -8.86
CA PHE A 21 20.36 -21.50 -9.61
C PHE A 21 21.13 -20.83 -10.74
N THR A 22 20.45 -20.08 -11.62
CA THR A 22 21.07 -19.38 -12.75
C THR A 22 22.11 -18.36 -12.28
N ALA A 23 21.82 -17.62 -11.20
CA ALA A 23 22.76 -16.67 -10.62
C ALA A 23 24.06 -17.35 -10.20
N ARG A 24 23.98 -18.50 -9.51
CA ARG A 24 25.16 -19.27 -9.11
C ARG A 24 25.87 -19.92 -10.28
N LEU A 25 25.12 -20.43 -11.26
CA LEU A 25 25.68 -21.11 -12.43
C LEU A 25 26.51 -20.17 -13.31
N PHE A 26 26.05 -18.93 -13.48
CA PHE A 26 26.71 -17.94 -14.35
C PHE A 26 27.49 -16.85 -13.58
N GLY A 27 27.53 -16.89 -12.25
CA GLY A 27 28.19 -15.88 -11.43
C GLY A 27 27.55 -14.48 -11.56
N LEU A 28 26.24 -14.42 -11.80
CA LEU A 28 25.48 -13.19 -12.03
C LEU A 28 24.76 -12.71 -10.77
N ASN A 29 24.40 -11.42 -10.72
CA ASN A 29 23.44 -10.98 -9.73
C ASN A 29 22.02 -11.47 -10.07
N LYS A 30 21.08 -11.44 -9.11
CA LYS A 30 19.72 -11.98 -9.30
C LYS A 30 18.95 -11.28 -10.44
N LYS A 31 19.20 -9.99 -10.67
CA LYS A 31 18.54 -9.23 -11.75
C LYS A 31 19.07 -9.69 -13.12
N GLU A 32 20.38 -9.80 -13.25
CA GLU A 32 21.04 -10.30 -14.46
C GLU A 32 20.65 -11.74 -14.75
N ALA A 33 20.58 -12.60 -13.73
CA ALA A 33 20.09 -13.97 -13.88
C ALA A 33 18.65 -14.02 -14.40
N ALA A 34 17.77 -13.14 -13.90
CA ALA A 34 16.40 -13.04 -14.40
C ALA A 34 16.34 -12.51 -15.85
N LEU A 35 17.17 -11.53 -16.22
CA LEU A 35 17.28 -11.03 -17.59
C LEU A 35 17.81 -12.11 -18.54
N LYS A 36 18.83 -12.87 -18.12
CA LYS A 36 19.37 -13.98 -18.88
C LYS A 36 18.33 -15.09 -19.11
N LEU A 37 17.56 -15.45 -18.08
CA LEU A 37 16.45 -16.39 -18.25
C LEU A 37 15.40 -15.87 -19.24
N ALA A 38 15.09 -14.57 -19.20
CA ALA A 38 14.16 -13.98 -20.15
C ALA A 38 14.68 -14.05 -21.59
N GLU A 39 15.97 -13.80 -21.80
CA GLU A 39 16.63 -13.94 -23.09
C GLU A 39 16.65 -15.40 -23.58
N ASP A 40 17.15 -16.33 -22.75
CA ASP A 40 17.32 -17.75 -23.09
C ASP A 40 15.97 -18.43 -23.45
N PHE A 41 14.87 -18.01 -22.80
CA PHE A 41 13.52 -18.56 -23.04
C PHE A 41 12.62 -17.64 -23.88
N SER A 42 13.16 -16.56 -24.46
CA SER A 42 12.40 -15.58 -25.26
C SER A 42 11.15 -15.03 -24.53
N VAL A 43 11.26 -14.80 -23.23
CA VAL A 43 10.22 -14.15 -22.42
C VAL A 43 10.33 -12.64 -22.63
N SER A 44 9.30 -12.04 -23.23
CA SER A 44 9.26 -10.58 -23.43
C SER A 44 9.24 -9.86 -22.08
N PHE A 45 10.30 -9.10 -21.78
CA PHE A 45 10.37 -8.24 -20.61
C PHE A 45 10.14 -6.78 -21.02
N ASP A 46 8.89 -6.30 -20.94
CA ASP A 46 8.60 -4.87 -21.16
C ASP A 46 8.84 -4.07 -19.88
N ALA A 47 9.97 -3.36 -19.84
CA ALA A 47 10.33 -2.49 -18.73
C ALA A 47 9.33 -1.32 -18.53
N LYS A 48 8.48 -1.00 -19.51
CA LYS A 48 7.58 0.15 -19.47
C LYS A 48 6.34 -0.03 -18.58
N GLY A 49 6.02 -1.26 -18.17
CA GLY A 49 4.83 -1.57 -17.36
C GLY A 49 5.10 -1.96 -15.91
N HIS A 50 6.37 -2.10 -15.52
CA HIS A 50 6.76 -2.68 -14.24
C HIS A 50 7.30 -1.68 -13.21
N ASP A 51 7.18 -0.38 -13.47
CA ASP A 51 7.35 0.61 -12.41
C ASP A 51 6.36 0.27 -11.28
N PRO A 52 6.82 0.04 -10.04
CA PRO A 52 5.92 -0.16 -8.93
C PRO A 52 4.99 1.05 -8.91
N PRO A 53 3.66 0.86 -8.76
CA PRO A 53 2.71 1.96 -8.83
C PRO A 53 3.23 3.07 -7.95
N ARG A 54 3.56 4.23 -8.55
CA ARG A 54 4.14 5.40 -7.87
C ARG A 54 3.47 5.48 -6.51
N ARG A 55 4.23 5.21 -5.44
CA ARG A 55 3.67 5.07 -4.08
C ARG A 55 2.80 6.29 -3.85
N ARG A 56 1.47 6.10 -3.88
CA ARG A 56 0.55 7.20 -3.62
C ARG A 56 0.94 7.74 -2.25
N PRO A 57 1.13 9.06 -2.09
CA PRO A 57 1.50 9.61 -0.80
C PRO A 57 0.48 9.10 0.22
N VAL A 58 0.98 8.38 1.23
CA VAL A 58 0.15 7.80 2.28
C VAL A 58 -0.56 8.97 2.94
N LYS A 59 -1.87 9.12 2.71
CA LYS A 59 -2.67 10.13 3.39
C LYS A 59 -2.47 9.91 4.89
N ARG A 60 -1.83 10.86 5.57
CA ARG A 60 -1.59 10.79 7.02
C ARG A 60 -2.95 10.57 7.68
N LYS A 61 -3.12 9.44 8.37
CA LYS A 61 -4.32 9.18 9.17
C LYS A 61 -4.39 10.28 10.22
N ILE A 62 -5.43 11.10 10.17
CA ILE A 62 -5.70 12.10 11.20
C ILE A 62 -5.86 11.36 12.53
N SER A 63 -5.21 11.85 13.59
CA SER A 63 -5.34 11.29 14.94
C SER A 63 -6.81 11.22 15.34
N GLU A 64 -7.19 10.13 16.01
CA GLU A 64 -8.54 9.93 16.53
C GLU A 64 -8.96 11.07 17.47
N GLU A 65 -8.04 11.59 18.27
CA GLU A 65 -8.27 12.76 19.12
C GLU A 65 -8.67 14.01 18.32
N LEU A 66 -7.99 14.26 17.19
CA LEU A 66 -8.31 15.43 16.35
C LEU A 66 -9.69 15.28 15.69
N ARG A 67 -10.09 14.05 15.34
CA ARG A 67 -11.44 13.78 14.83
C ARG A 67 -12.51 14.06 15.89
N TYR A 68 -12.30 13.62 17.12
CA TYR A 68 -13.24 13.88 18.22
C TYR A 68 -13.38 15.39 18.49
N ARG A 69 -12.27 16.13 18.57
CA ARG A 69 -12.31 17.60 18.74
C ARG A 69 -13.07 18.30 17.61
N GLN A 70 -12.87 17.88 16.36
CA GLN A 70 -13.61 18.45 15.22
C GLN A 70 -15.11 18.15 15.29
N ALA A 71 -15.48 16.93 15.69
CA ALA A 71 -16.88 16.55 15.87
C ALA A 71 -17.55 17.37 16.99
N GLU A 72 -16.87 17.51 18.13
CA GLU A 72 -17.34 18.30 19.27
C GLU A 72 -17.58 19.77 18.89
N GLN A 73 -16.61 20.40 18.23
CA GLN A 73 -16.74 21.79 17.76
C GLN A 73 -17.93 21.96 16.80
N LYS A 74 -18.15 20.97 15.93
CA LYS A 74 -19.29 20.99 15.00
C LYS A 74 -20.61 20.86 15.75
N CYS A 75 -20.71 19.93 16.69
CA CYS A 75 -21.91 19.74 17.51
C CYS A 75 -22.23 20.99 18.32
N PHE A 76 -21.24 21.58 18.98
CA PHE A 76 -21.40 22.82 19.74
C PHE A 76 -21.94 23.95 18.87
N ARG A 77 -21.36 24.16 17.68
CA ARG A 77 -21.83 25.21 16.76
C ARG A 77 -23.30 25.02 16.38
N VAL A 78 -23.69 23.82 15.99
CA VAL A 78 -25.08 23.52 15.59
C VAL A 78 -26.05 23.75 16.75
N LEU A 79 -25.70 23.32 17.97
CA LEU A 79 -26.55 23.49 19.15
C LEU A 79 -26.70 24.97 19.53
N CYS A 80 -25.60 25.74 19.49
CA CYS A 80 -25.66 27.18 19.71
C CYS A 80 -26.52 27.88 18.65
N ASP A 81 -26.32 27.58 17.36
CA ASP A 81 -27.10 28.18 16.28
C ASP A 81 -28.60 27.90 16.47
N TYR A 82 -28.95 26.68 16.88
CA TYR A 82 -30.33 26.30 17.17
C TYR A 82 -30.91 27.03 18.38
N LEU A 83 -30.14 27.18 19.47
CA LEU A 83 -30.57 27.94 20.65
C LEU A 83 -30.88 29.40 20.30
N HIS A 84 -29.98 30.07 19.58
CA HIS A 84 -30.20 31.46 19.17
C HIS A 84 -31.44 31.61 18.27
N LEU A 85 -31.72 30.61 17.43
CA LEU A 85 -32.93 30.60 16.60
C LEU A 85 -34.20 30.52 17.45
N LEU A 86 -34.20 29.67 18.48
CA LEU A 86 -35.32 29.56 19.43
C LEU A 86 -35.51 30.85 20.24
N GLU A 87 -34.43 31.44 20.76
CA GLU A 87 -34.47 32.70 21.51
C GLU A 87 -35.00 33.85 20.64
N ARG A 88 -34.66 33.87 19.35
CA ARG A 88 -35.22 34.85 18.41
C ARG A 88 -36.71 34.64 18.21
N TRP A 89 -37.14 33.39 18.01
CA TRP A 89 -38.55 33.07 17.81
C TRP A 89 -39.40 33.40 19.05
N GLU A 90 -38.88 33.13 20.25
CA GLU A 90 -39.55 33.51 21.49
C GLU A 90 -39.84 35.02 21.56
N LYS A 91 -38.90 35.86 21.11
CA LYS A 91 -39.07 37.31 21.09
C LYS A 91 -40.00 37.79 19.98
N GLU A 92 -39.89 37.24 18.77
CA GLU A 92 -40.66 37.68 17.60
C GLU A 92 -42.14 37.29 17.69
N TYR A 93 -42.44 36.16 18.34
CA TYR A 93 -43.79 35.62 18.44
C TYR A 93 -44.36 35.66 19.87
N ALA A 94 -43.77 36.49 20.75
CA ALA A 94 -44.34 36.76 22.06
C ALA A 94 -45.72 37.42 21.92
N PRO A 95 -46.77 36.93 22.60
CA PRO A 95 -48.12 37.48 22.54
C PRO A 95 -48.25 38.87 23.18
#